data_AF-A0A7V4B1L5-F1
#
_entry.id   AF-A0A7V4B1L5-F1
#
_cell.length_a   1.000
_cell.length_b   1.000
_cell.length_c   1.000
_cell.angle_alpha   90.00
_cell.angle_beta   90.00
_cell.angle_gamma   90.00
#
_symmetry.space_group_name_H-M   'P 1'
#
loop_
_entity.id
_entity.type
_entity.pdbx_description
1 polymer ?
#
loop_
_entity_poly.entity_id
_entity_poly.type
_entity_poly.pdbx_seq_one_letter_code
_entity_poly.pdbx_strand_id
1 'polypeptide(L)'
;MHDQQTGIAPSAHMKQVSFEMPTFLIDRPEALHDALEQISKAREIALDTESNSLYVYQERICVIQICTGRKIYLFDPMRLKELSGLNTITPDPRI
;
A
#
# COMPACT_ATOMS: atom_id res chain seq x y z
N MET A 1 49.86 -32.35 2.26
CA MET A 1 49.20 -31.03 2.42
C MET A 1 48.49 -30.74 1.11
N HIS A 2 47.28 -31.28 0.97
CA HIS A 2 46.36 -31.03 -0.13
C HIS A 2 45.15 -30.37 0.51
N ASP A 3 44.82 -29.15 0.11
CA ASP A 3 43.44 -28.80 -0.19
C ASP A 3 43.40 -27.57 -1.09
N GLN A 4 42.97 -27.81 -2.33
CA GLN A 4 42.65 -26.79 -3.32
C GLN A 4 41.21 -26.36 -3.05
N GLN A 5 41.00 -25.16 -2.49
CA GLN A 5 39.67 -24.56 -2.50
C GLN A 5 39.41 -23.97 -3.89
N THR A 6 38.81 -24.79 -4.75
CA THR A 6 38.26 -24.42 -6.05
C THR A 6 36.94 -23.64 -5.85
N GLY A 7 36.69 -22.72 -6.77
CA GLY A 7 35.80 -21.58 -6.54
C GLY A 7 34.29 -21.85 -6.61
N ILE A 8 33.55 -20.80 -6.25
CA ILE A 8 32.22 -20.51 -6.78
C ILE A 8 32.19 -18.99 -7.01
N ALA A 9 32.29 -18.58 -8.27
CA ALA A 9 31.94 -17.21 -8.66
C ALA A 9 30.43 -17.01 -8.44
N PRO A 10 29.97 -15.87 -7.90
CA PRO A 10 28.54 -15.63 -7.74
C PRO A 10 27.85 -15.67 -9.11
N SER A 11 26.86 -16.55 -9.22
CA SER A 11 26.07 -16.81 -10.41
C SER A 11 25.40 -15.54 -10.93
N ALA A 12 25.39 -15.40 -12.24
CA ALA A 12 25.02 -14.22 -12.97
C ALA A 12 23.48 -14.06 -13.09
N HIS A 13 23.02 -12.82 -12.95
CA HIS A 13 21.73 -12.29 -13.42
C HIS A 13 20.44 -12.75 -12.73
N MET A 14 20.21 -12.28 -11.50
CA MET A 14 18.84 -11.94 -11.09
C MET A 14 18.58 -10.52 -11.62
N LYS A 15 17.80 -10.39 -12.72
CA LYS A 15 17.31 -9.08 -13.15
C LYS A 15 16.53 -8.50 -11.97
N GLN A 16 17.06 -7.47 -11.34
CA GLN A 16 16.32 -6.66 -10.39
C GLN A 16 15.20 -5.97 -11.16
N VAL A 17 14.03 -6.62 -11.19
CA VAL A 17 12.81 -6.02 -11.72
C VAL A 17 12.36 -5.02 -10.68
N SER A 18 12.72 -3.75 -10.87
CA SER A 18 12.17 -2.65 -10.08
C SER A 18 10.70 -2.50 -10.47
N PHE A 19 9.81 -2.96 -9.60
CA PHE A 19 8.37 -2.75 -9.75
C PHE A 19 8.04 -1.38 -9.13
N GLU A 20 8.20 -0.31 -9.91
CA GLU A 20 7.73 1.01 -9.48
C GLU A 20 6.20 1.05 -9.66
N MET A 21 5.47 0.92 -8.54
CA MET A 21 4.03 1.16 -8.53
C MET A 21 3.78 2.65 -8.30
N PRO A 22 3.03 3.32 -9.20
CA PRO A 22 2.60 4.69 -8.97
C PRO A 22 1.88 4.80 -7.62
N THR A 23 2.31 5.78 -6.83
CA THR A 23 1.76 6.05 -5.49
C THR A 23 1.04 7.39 -5.51
N PHE A 24 -0.19 7.41 -4.98
CA PHE A 24 -1.06 8.57 -4.96
C PHE A 24 -1.38 8.96 -3.52
N LEU A 25 -1.09 10.22 -3.16
CA LEU A 25 -1.56 10.81 -1.90
C LEU A 25 -2.97 11.32 -2.08
N ILE A 26 -3.87 10.89 -1.22
CA ILE A 26 -5.28 11.24 -1.19
C ILE A 26 -5.55 12.03 0.09
N ASP A 27 -5.55 13.35 -0.03
CA ASP A 27 -5.69 14.28 1.10
C ASP A 27 -6.81 15.32 0.89
N ARG A 28 -7.60 15.15 -0.19
CA ARG A 28 -8.71 16.02 -0.57
C ARG A 28 -9.95 15.22 -0.96
N PRO A 29 -11.17 15.73 -0.67
CA PRO A 29 -12.42 15.01 -0.95
C PRO A 29 -12.61 14.61 -2.42
N GLU A 30 -12.19 15.44 -3.37
CA GLU A 30 -12.36 15.15 -4.80
C GLU A 30 -11.47 13.97 -5.22
N ALA A 31 -10.23 13.94 -4.74
CA ALA A 31 -9.30 12.85 -4.98
C ALA A 31 -9.73 11.54 -4.30
N LEU A 32 -10.43 11.64 -3.16
CA LEU A 32 -11.02 10.48 -2.47
C LEU A 32 -12.04 9.78 -3.38
N HIS A 33 -12.97 10.52 -3.97
CA HIS A 33 -13.97 9.94 -4.85
C HIS A 33 -13.34 9.20 -6.05
N ASP A 34 -12.41 9.86 -6.74
CA ASP A 34 -11.71 9.27 -7.89
C ASP A 34 -10.91 8.03 -7.49
N ALA A 35 -10.22 8.07 -6.36
CA ALA A 35 -9.46 6.92 -5.87
C ALA A 35 -10.37 5.73 -5.58
N LEU A 36 -11.50 5.94 -4.89
CA LEU A 36 -12.44 4.87 -4.57
C LEU A 36 -13.05 4.25 -5.83
N GLU A 37 -13.39 5.07 -6.82
CA GLU A 37 -13.92 4.59 -8.11
C GLU A 37 -12.89 3.73 -8.85
N GLN A 38 -11.60 4.09 -8.80
CA GLN A 38 -10.52 3.29 -9.39
C GLN A 38 -10.23 2.01 -8.61
N ILE A 39 -10.25 2.05 -7.27
CA ILE A 39 -10.03 0.88 -6.42
C ILE A 39 -11.16 -0.14 -6.60
N SER A 40 -12.42 0.31 -6.75
CA SER A 40 -13.58 -0.58 -6.96
C SER A 40 -13.48 -1.47 -8.21
N LYS A 41 -12.59 -1.11 -9.16
CA LYS A 41 -12.34 -1.86 -10.40
C LYS A 41 -11.29 -2.95 -10.20
N ALA A 42 -10.60 -2.99 -9.05
CA ALA A 42 -9.63 -4.01 -8.72
C ALA A 42 -10.34 -5.33 -8.33
N ARG A 43 -9.70 -6.46 -8.63
CA ARG A 43 -10.20 -7.79 -8.25
C ARG A 43 -9.82 -8.22 -6.84
N GLU A 44 -8.76 -7.61 -6.31
CA GLU A 44 -8.20 -7.85 -5.00
C GLU A 44 -7.52 -6.56 -4.55
N ILE A 45 -7.49 -6.34 -3.24
CA ILE A 45 -6.78 -5.22 -2.64
C ILE A 45 -5.96 -5.70 -1.43
N ALA A 46 -4.81 -5.06 -1.21
CA ALA A 46 -4.16 -5.08 0.09
C ALA A 46 -4.54 -3.81 0.85
N LEU A 47 -4.88 -3.95 2.13
CA LEU A 47 -5.26 -2.87 3.03
C LEU A 47 -4.36 -2.90 4.25
N ASP A 48 -3.78 -1.75 4.60
CA ASP A 48 -3.00 -1.58 5.82
C ASP A 48 -3.28 -0.19 6.44
N THR A 49 -2.89 -0.03 7.71
CA THR A 49 -3.07 1.24 8.44
C THR A 49 -1.86 1.53 9.32
N GLU A 50 -1.46 2.80 9.37
CA GLU A 50 -0.48 3.29 10.33
C GLU A 50 -1.17 4.12 11.41
N SER A 51 -0.83 3.89 12.68
CA SER A 51 -1.37 4.63 13.82
C SER A 51 -0.26 5.25 14.67
N ASN A 52 -0.61 6.31 15.38
CA ASN A 52 0.25 6.88 16.41
C ASN A 52 -0.23 6.40 17.79
N SER A 53 0.61 5.65 18.51
CA SER A 53 0.31 5.06 19.82
C SER A 53 1.13 5.64 20.98
N LEU A 54 2.17 6.46 20.71
CA LEU A 54 3.01 7.01 21.78
C LEU A 54 2.25 8.12 22.54
N TYR A 55 1.94 7.86 23.82
CA TYR A 55 1.31 8.80 24.76
C TYR A 55 -0.13 9.24 24.45
N VAL A 56 -0.91 8.43 23.71
CA VAL A 56 -2.35 8.69 23.47
C VAL A 56 -3.23 7.61 24.09
N TYR A 57 -4.29 8.02 24.80
CA TYR A 57 -5.25 7.08 25.42
C TYR A 57 -6.10 6.33 24.38
N GLN A 58 -6.37 6.98 23.24
CA GLN A 58 -6.96 6.36 22.06
C GLN A 58 -6.01 6.54 20.88
N GLU A 59 -5.59 5.42 20.29
CA GLU A 59 -4.79 5.44 19.07
C GLU A 59 -5.54 6.15 17.94
N ARG A 60 -4.80 6.90 17.14
CA ARG A 60 -5.34 7.57 15.96
C ARG A 60 -4.65 7.03 14.72
N ILE A 61 -5.46 6.68 13.71
CA ILE A 61 -4.96 6.32 12.40
C ILE A 61 -4.40 7.58 11.74
N CYS A 62 -3.13 7.51 11.34
CA CYS A 62 -2.41 8.58 10.68
C CYS A 62 -2.37 8.38 9.16
N VAL A 63 -2.41 7.13 8.69
CA VAL A 63 -2.44 6.78 7.27
C VAL A 63 -3.28 5.53 7.07
N ILE A 64 -4.04 5.48 5.97
CA ILE A 64 -4.63 4.24 5.45
C ILE A 64 -3.98 3.97 4.09
N GLN A 65 -3.49 2.74 3.87
CA GLN A 65 -2.87 2.33 2.62
C GLN A 65 -3.73 1.30 1.89
N ILE A 66 -4.00 1.53 0.60
CA ILE A 66 -4.64 0.53 -0.28
C ILE A 66 -3.75 0.27 -1.50
N CYS A 67 -3.49 -1.00 -1.79
CA CYS A 67 -2.80 -1.42 -3.01
C CYS A 67 -3.73 -2.28 -3.89
N THR A 68 -3.72 -2.03 -5.20
CA THR A 68 -4.53 -2.76 -6.21
C THR A 68 -3.68 -3.68 -7.10
N GLY A 69 -2.45 -4.02 -6.66
CA GLY A 69 -1.43 -4.74 -7.44
C GLY A 69 -0.76 -3.92 -8.56
N ARG A 70 -1.29 -2.74 -8.88
CA ARG A 70 -0.75 -1.82 -9.91
C ARG A 70 -0.49 -0.41 -9.41
N LYS A 71 -1.18 0.00 -8.33
CA LYS A 71 -1.15 1.35 -7.77
C LYS A 71 -1.25 1.28 -6.25
N ILE A 72 -0.60 2.22 -5.59
CA ILE A 72 -0.71 2.44 -4.14
C ILE A 72 -1.47 3.75 -3.91
N TYR A 73 -2.44 3.72 -3.01
CA TYR A 73 -3.18 4.88 -2.53
C TYR A 73 -2.88 5.08 -1.05
N LEU A 74 -2.42 6.27 -0.69
CA LEU A 74 -2.15 6.70 0.68
C LEU A 74 -3.20 7.73 1.06
N PHE A 75 -4.13 7.37 1.93
CA PHE A 75 -5.15 8.29 2.42
C PHE A 75 -4.64 8.96 3.69
N ASP A 76 -4.81 10.28 3.78
CA ASP A 76 -4.52 11.09 4.97
C ASP A 76 -5.83 11.34 5.76
N PRO A 77 -6.09 10.60 6.85
CA PRO A 77 -7.28 10.76 7.68
C PRO A 77 -7.30 12.08 8.47
N MET A 78 -6.16 12.75 8.61
CA MET A 78 -6.08 14.03 9.33
C MET A 78 -6.58 15.19 8.46
N ARG A 79 -6.44 15.07 7.13
CA ARG A 79 -6.95 16.04 6.16
C ARG A 79 -8.34 15.70 5.63
N LEU A 80 -8.65 14.41 5.48
CA LEU A 80 -9.95 13.93 5.05
C LEU A 80 -10.92 13.87 6.25
N LYS A 81 -11.79 14.88 6.38
CA LYS A 81 -12.79 14.94 7.45
C LYS A 81 -13.81 13.81 7.41
N GLU A 82 -14.09 13.29 6.21
CA GLU A 82 -15.08 12.23 5.98
C GLU A 82 -14.44 11.10 5.18
N LEU A 83 -14.40 9.90 5.77
CA LEU A 83 -13.85 8.68 5.18
C LEU A 83 -14.93 7.62 4.87
N SER A 84 -16.21 7.97 5.04
CA SER A 84 -17.35 7.07 4.86
C SER A 84 -17.39 6.38 3.50
N GLY A 85 -16.77 6.98 2.47
CA GLY A 85 -16.61 6.38 1.15
C GLY A 85 -15.81 5.06 1.15
N LEU A 86 -14.90 4.83 2.10
CA LEU A 86 -14.15 3.56 2.22
C LEU A 86 -15.07 2.37 2.52
N ASN A 87 -16.24 2.60 3.14
CA ASN A 87 -17.23 1.56 3.41
C ASN A 87 -17.87 0.98 2.14
N THR A 88 -17.61 1.58 0.96
CA THR A 88 -18.08 1.03 -0.31
C THR A 88 -17.18 -0.10 -0.83
N ILE A 89 -15.95 -0.20 -0.32
CA ILE A 89 -14.93 -1.13 -0.83
C ILE A 89 -14.75 -2.31 0.11
N THR A 90 -14.68 -2.06 1.42
CA THR A 90 -14.38 -3.12 2.41
C THR A 90 -15.43 -4.23 2.53
N PRO A 91 -16.74 -4.02 2.30
CA PRO A 91 -17.73 -5.09 2.36
C PRO A 91 -18.09 -5.69 1.00
N ASP A 92 -17.47 -5.25 -0.11
CA ASP A 92 -17.81 -5.73 -1.45
C ASP A 92 -17.27 -7.15 -1.68
N PRO A 93 -18.12 -8.19 -1.81
CA PRO A 93 -17.67 -9.58 -1.96
C PRO A 93 -17.02 -9.87 -3.32
N ARG A 94 -16.97 -8.88 -4.22
CA ARG A 94 -16.28 -8.98 -5.52
C ARG A 94 -14.80 -8.63 -5.41
N ILE A 95 -14.37 -8.08 -4.27
CA ILE A 95 -12.99 -7.68 -3.94
C ILE A 95 -12.44 -8.62 -2.87
#